data_AF-E1QVC4-F1
#
_entry.id   AF-E1QVC4-F1
#
_cell.length_a   1.000
_cell.length_b   1.000
_cell.length_c   1.000
_cell.angle_alpha   90.00
_cell.angle_beta   90.00
_cell.angle_gamma   90.00
#
_symmetry.space_group_name_H-M   'P 1'
#
loop_
_entity.id
_entity.type
_entity.pdbx_description
1 polymer ?
#
loop_
_entity_poly.entity_id
_entity_poly.type
_entity_poly.pdbx_seq_one_letter_code
_entity_poly.pdbx_strand_id
1 'polypeptide(L)'
;MRFLRRKVVNEYEDEEIMRLMRRISNRPRLGVGGVRPSRGAVEVYVSNGLRLLEQALRGLGAVDDEVRRALRIGREVLVSNYPNQLDINELARQLLVRVRTHQKQRRS
;
A
#
# COMPACT_ATOMS: atom_id res chain seq x y z
N MET A 1 19.12 28.76 19.21
CA MET A 1 19.47 28.23 17.87
C MET A 1 18.87 26.85 17.68
N ARG A 2 18.43 26.54 16.46
CA ARG A 2 17.63 25.37 16.03
C ARG A 2 18.35 24.03 16.29
N PHE A 3 17.68 23.10 16.98
CA PHE A 3 18.06 21.70 17.03
C PHE A 3 17.54 20.95 15.80
N LEU A 4 18.42 20.72 14.82
CA LEU A 4 18.25 19.75 13.76
C LEU A 4 18.61 18.36 14.30
N ARG A 5 17.62 17.62 14.82
CA ARG A 5 17.69 16.17 15.02
C ARG A 5 16.38 15.55 14.62
N ARG A 6 16.28 15.09 13.37
CA ARG A 6 15.26 14.13 12.90
C ARG A 6 15.63 13.69 11.48
N LYS A 7 16.52 12.71 11.36
CA LYS A 7 16.82 12.03 10.08
C LYS A 7 17.53 10.69 10.30
N VAL A 8 16.93 9.76 11.06
CA VAL A 8 17.48 8.38 11.19
C VAL A 8 16.39 7.32 11.41
N VAL A 9 15.15 7.51 10.95
CA VAL A 9 14.07 6.51 11.18
C VAL A 9 13.48 5.94 9.89
N ASN A 10 13.78 6.52 8.72
CA ASN A 10 13.12 6.16 7.46
C ASN A 10 13.79 5.00 6.69
N GLU A 11 15.06 4.69 6.95
CA GLU A 11 15.80 3.71 6.13
C GLU A 11 15.43 2.25 6.42
N TYR A 12 14.94 1.94 7.63
CA TYR A 12 14.44 0.60 7.96
C TYR A 12 13.00 0.36 7.47
N GLU A 13 12.20 1.41 7.29
CA GLU A 13 10.81 1.31 6.81
C GLU A 13 10.75 0.94 5.32
N ASP A 14 11.73 1.39 4.53
CA ASP A 14 11.78 1.16 3.08
C ASP A 14 12.21 -0.26 2.72
N GLU A 15 13.09 -0.91 3.50
CA GLU A 15 13.57 -2.26 3.17
C GLU A 15 12.50 -3.35 3.30
N GLU A 16 11.70 -3.32 4.36
CA GLU A 16 10.62 -4.30 4.53
C GLU A 16 9.51 -4.11 3.51
N ILE A 17 9.19 -2.85 3.17
CA ILE A 17 8.27 -2.50 2.10
C ILE A 17 8.81 -3.00 0.76
N MET A 18 10.10 -2.77 0.47
CA MET A 18 10.76 -3.27 -0.73
C MET A 18 10.77 -4.80 -0.81
N ARG A 19 10.99 -5.51 0.29
CA ARG A 19 10.96 -6.99 0.33
C ARG A 19 9.54 -7.52 0.11
N LEU A 20 8.53 -6.88 0.68
CA LEU A 20 7.13 -7.23 0.46
C LEU A 20 6.73 -6.99 -1.01
N MET A 21 7.08 -5.81 -1.55
CA MET A 21 6.87 -5.46 -2.96
C MET A 21 7.56 -6.47 -3.90
N ARG A 22 8.78 -6.89 -3.57
CA ARG A 22 9.53 -7.86 -4.38
C ARG A 22 8.90 -9.25 -4.33
N ARG A 23 8.34 -9.69 -3.18
CA ARG A 23 7.59 -10.96 -3.09
C ARG A 23 6.29 -10.94 -3.89
N ILE A 24 5.56 -9.83 -3.87
CA ILE A 24 4.29 -9.71 -4.60
C ILE A 24 4.56 -9.60 -6.12
N SER A 25 5.63 -8.89 -6.52
CA SER A 25 6.01 -8.68 -7.92
C SER A 25 6.61 -9.93 -8.61
N ASN A 26 7.16 -10.88 -7.85
CA ASN A 26 7.81 -12.10 -8.37
C ASN A 26 6.84 -13.22 -8.80
N ARG A 27 5.53 -12.97 -8.90
CA ARG A 27 4.63 -13.89 -9.59
C ARG A 27 4.98 -13.94 -11.09
N PRO A 28 5.10 -15.12 -11.71
CA PRO A 28 5.52 -15.25 -13.09
C PRO A 28 4.56 -14.51 -14.02
N ARG A 29 5.11 -13.51 -14.74
CA ARG A 29 4.39 -12.67 -15.70
C ARG A 29 4.13 -13.50 -16.96
N LEU A 30 2.88 -13.86 -17.21
CA LEU A 30 2.44 -14.30 -18.53
C LEU A 30 2.56 -13.10 -19.48
N GLY A 31 3.45 -13.23 -20.46
CA GLY A 31 3.84 -12.17 -21.37
C GLY A 31 2.67 -11.67 -22.21
N VAL A 32 2.40 -10.38 -22.12
CA VAL A 32 1.73 -9.63 -23.18
C VAL A 32 2.61 -8.42 -23.46
N GLY A 33 3.14 -8.36 -24.67
CA GLY A 33 4.12 -7.38 -25.09
C GLY A 33 3.66 -5.92 -24.90
N GLY A 34 4.59 -5.09 -24.46
CA GLY A 34 4.97 -3.91 -25.23
C GLY A 34 4.04 -2.69 -25.26
N VAL A 35 3.00 -2.57 -24.43
CA VAL A 35 2.26 -1.31 -24.29
C VAL A 35 2.61 -0.67 -22.96
N ARG A 36 3.41 0.42 -22.99
CA ARG A 36 3.56 1.28 -21.81
C ARG A 36 2.17 1.75 -21.43
N PRO A 37 1.70 1.50 -20.19
CA PRO A 37 0.35 1.87 -19.84
C PRO A 37 0.18 3.37 -19.94
N SER A 38 -0.89 3.79 -20.63
CA SER A 38 -1.30 5.19 -20.62
C SER A 38 -1.48 5.65 -19.18
N ARG A 39 -1.01 6.86 -18.86
CA ARG A 39 -1.15 7.45 -17.51
C ARG A 39 -2.59 7.34 -16.98
N GLY A 40 -3.58 7.51 -17.86
CA GLY A 40 -5.00 7.33 -17.54
C GLY A 40 -5.39 5.89 -17.15
N ALA A 41 -4.77 4.86 -17.73
CA ALA A 41 -5.06 3.47 -17.35
C ALA A 41 -4.58 3.15 -15.93
N VAL A 42 -3.40 3.67 -15.56
CA VAL A 42 -2.89 3.57 -14.19
C VAL A 42 -3.76 4.34 -13.22
N GLU A 43 -4.18 5.56 -13.58
CA GLU A 43 -5.07 6.38 -12.75
C GLU A 43 -6.43 5.71 -12.52
N VAL A 44 -7.04 5.13 -13.55
CA VAL A 44 -8.31 4.38 -13.45
C VAL A 44 -8.13 3.13 -12.58
N TYR A 45 -7.07 2.35 -12.80
CA TYR A 45 -6.79 1.17 -11.99
C TYR A 45 -6.60 1.51 -10.52
N VAL A 46 -5.79 2.53 -10.21
CA VAL A 46 -5.51 2.95 -8.85
C VAL A 46 -6.76 3.53 -8.20
N SER A 47 -7.55 4.35 -8.90
CA SER A 47 -8.79 4.93 -8.39
C SER A 47 -9.81 3.83 -8.02
N ASN A 48 -10.02 2.87 -8.92
CA ASN A 48 -10.91 1.73 -8.66
C ASN A 48 -10.39 0.85 -7.52
N GLY A 49 -9.09 0.56 -7.50
CA GLY A 49 -8.45 -0.22 -6.44
C GLY A 49 -8.57 0.45 -5.07
N LEU A 50 -8.41 1.77 -4.99
CA LEU A 50 -8.58 2.54 -3.76
C LEU A 50 -10.03 2.54 -3.26
N ARG A 51 -11.00 2.65 -4.17
CA ARG A 51 -12.43 2.59 -3.81
C ARG A 51 -12.80 1.23 -3.21
N LEU A 52 -12.34 0.14 -3.84
CA LEU A 52 -12.56 -1.21 -3.34
C LEU A 52 -11.82 -1.44 -2.01
N LEU A 53 -10.61 -0.89 -1.88
CA LEU A 53 -9.82 -0.99 -0.66
C LEU A 53 -10.49 -0.26 0.50
N GLU A 54 -11.05 0.93 0.26
CA GLU A 54 -11.83 1.66 1.28
C GLU A 54 -13.03 0.84 1.75
N GLN A 55 -13.80 0.27 0.82
CA GLN A 55 -14.95 -0.57 1.16
C GLN A 55 -14.55 -1.80 1.98
N ALA A 56 -13.46 -2.48 1.60
CA ALA A 56 -12.94 -3.63 2.33
C ALA A 56 -12.46 -3.24 3.73
N LEU A 57 -11.75 -2.12 3.88
CA LEU A 57 -11.30 -1.62 5.19
C LEU A 57 -12.47 -1.26 6.11
N ARG A 58 -13.48 -0.57 5.58
CA ARG A 58 -14.71 -0.26 6.35
C ARG A 58 -15.47 -1.54 6.72
N GLY A 59 -15.56 -2.51 5.82
CA GLY A 59 -16.15 -3.82 6.09
C GLY A 59 -15.43 -4.61 7.20
N LEU A 60 -14.13 -4.39 7.36
CA LEU A 60 -13.32 -4.95 8.46
C LEU A 60 -13.41 -4.14 9.77
N GLY A 61 -14.24 -3.10 9.83
CA GLY A 61 -14.40 -2.25 11.00
C GLY A 61 -13.22 -1.30 11.25
N ALA A 62 -12.54 -0.85 10.19
CA ALA A 62 -11.50 0.18 10.32
C ALA A 62 -12.10 1.55 10.62
N VAL A 63 -11.51 2.30 11.56
CA VAL A 63 -11.91 3.69 11.85
C VAL A 63 -11.33 4.65 10.81
N ASP A 64 -11.90 5.86 10.66
CA ASP A 64 -11.54 6.78 9.56
C ASP A 64 -10.04 7.13 9.51
N ASP A 65 -9.36 7.23 10.65
CA ASP A 65 -7.91 7.45 10.71
C ASP A 65 -7.11 6.23 10.21
N GLU A 66 -7.60 5.01 10.47
CA GLU A 66 -6.99 3.78 9.97
C GLU A 66 -7.19 3.67 8.46
N VAL A 67 -8.41 3.96 7.98
CA VAL A 67 -8.76 3.99 6.56
C VAL A 67 -7.86 4.98 5.82
N ARG A 68 -7.72 6.21 6.32
CA ARG A 68 -6.88 7.23 5.68
C ARG A 68 -5.41 6.79 5.56
N ARG A 69 -4.84 6.18 6.62
CA ARG A 69 -3.46 5.69 6.59
C ARG A 69 -3.29 4.50 5.66
N ALA A 70 -4.23 3.54 5.71
CA ALA A 70 -4.22 2.37 4.87
C ALA A 70 -4.38 2.72 3.39
N LEU A 71 -5.26 3.66 3.03
CA LEU A 71 -5.43 4.12 1.65
C LEU A 71 -4.16 4.79 1.09
N ARG A 72 -3.43 5.56 1.91
CA ARG A 72 -2.16 6.18 1.49
C ARG A 72 -1.14 5.11 1.08
N ILE A 73 -0.98 4.07 1.90
CA ILE A 73 -0.05 2.95 1.63
C ILE A 73 -0.58 2.10 0.47
N GLY A 74 -1.88 1.82 0.45
CA GLY A 74 -2.53 1.05 -0.60
C GLY A 74 -2.38 1.67 -1.99
N ARG A 75 -2.35 3.01 -2.10
CA ARG A 75 -2.09 3.71 -3.36
C ARG A 75 -0.73 3.35 -3.95
N GLU A 76 0.32 3.36 -3.13
CA GLU A 76 1.69 3.03 -3.57
C GLU A 76 1.80 1.56 -4.00
N VAL A 77 1.14 0.67 -3.27
CA VAL A 77 1.07 -0.76 -3.60
C VAL A 77 0.35 -1.00 -4.93
N LEU A 78 -0.77 -0.31 -5.17
CA LEU A 78 -1.53 -0.42 -6.42
C LEU A 78 -0.73 0.09 -7.61
N VAL A 79 -0.08 1.25 -7.48
CA VAL A 79 0.78 1.81 -8.55
C VAL A 79 1.93 0.85 -8.88
N SER A 80 2.59 0.31 -7.87
CA SER A 80 3.76 -0.55 -8.04
C SER A 80 3.43 -1.95 -8.59
N ASN A 81 2.19 -2.40 -8.38
CA ASN A 81 1.74 -3.69 -8.88
C ASN A 81 1.05 -3.63 -10.23
N TYR A 82 0.64 -2.46 -10.73
CA TYR A 82 0.06 -2.38 -12.06
C TYR A 82 0.99 -2.99 -13.13
N PRO A 83 0.49 -3.81 -14.08
CA PRO A 83 -0.92 -4.21 -14.30
C PRO A 83 -1.34 -5.51 -13.59
N ASN A 84 -0.54 -6.03 -12.67
CA ASN A 84 -0.83 -7.30 -11.98
C ASN A 84 -2.10 -7.21 -11.13
N GLN A 85 -2.88 -8.28 -11.14
CA GLN A 85 -4.05 -8.42 -10.28
C GLN A 85 -3.62 -8.58 -8.81
N LEU A 86 -4.18 -7.72 -7.96
CA LEU A 86 -4.04 -7.75 -6.50
C LEU A 86 -5.37 -8.19 -5.87
N ASP A 87 -5.29 -9.02 -4.83
CA ASP A 87 -6.43 -9.30 -3.97
C ASP A 87 -6.62 -8.12 -3.00
N ILE A 88 -7.66 -7.33 -3.25
CA ILE A 88 -7.98 -6.13 -2.46
C ILE A 88 -8.39 -6.48 -1.03
N ASN A 89 -9.06 -7.62 -0.80
CA ASN A 89 -9.48 -8.02 0.54
C ASN A 89 -8.29 -8.44 1.39
N GLU A 90 -7.34 -9.16 0.77
CA GLU A 90 -6.10 -9.54 1.43
C GLU A 90 -5.23 -8.30 1.72
N LEU A 91 -5.14 -7.38 0.77
CA LEU A 91 -4.47 -6.10 0.97
C LEU A 91 -5.08 -5.30 2.13
N ALA A 92 -6.42 -5.24 2.21
CA ALA A 92 -7.13 -4.56 3.29
C ALA A 92 -6.81 -5.16 4.67
N ARG A 93 -6.85 -6.49 4.80
CA ARG A 93 -6.51 -7.19 6.05
C ARG A 93 -5.08 -6.88 6.49
N GLN A 94 -4.12 -7.01 5.59
CA GLN A 94 -2.71 -6.77 5.89
C GLN A 94 -2.45 -5.31 6.29
N LEU A 95 -3.03 -4.35 5.57
CA LEU A 95 -2.91 -2.92 5.88
C LEU A 95 -3.54 -2.58 7.23
N LEU A 96 -4.72 -3.12 7.53
CA LEU A 96 -5.40 -2.87 8.80
C LEU A 96 -4.58 -3.40 9.99
N VAL A 97 -4.05 -4.63 9.89
CA VAL A 97 -3.17 -5.19 10.91
C VAL A 97 -1.94 -4.30 11.11
N ARG A 98 -1.30 -3.88 10.03
CA ARG A 98 -0.08 -3.04 10.10
C ARG A 98 -0.33 -1.66 10.70
N VAL A 99 -1.44 -1.03 10.34
CA VAL A 99 -1.84 0.28 10.90
C VAL A 99 -2.15 0.15 12.39
N ARG A 100 -2.80 -0.94 12.81
CA ARG A 100 -3.13 -1.22 14.23
C ARG A 100 -1.90 -1.54 15.07
N THR A 101 -0.98 -2.35 14.55
CA THR A 101 0.26 -2.69 15.28
C THR A 101 1.14 -1.47 15.51
N HIS A 102 1.22 -0.54 14.55
CA HIS A 102 1.94 0.73 14.71
C HIS A 102 1.32 1.66 15.76
N GLN A 103 -0.01 1.65 15.93
CA GLN A 103 -0.64 2.43 16.98
C GLN A 103 -0.34 1.89 18.39
N LYS A 104 -0.26 0.56 18.54
CA LYS A 104 0.12 -0.06 19.83
C LYS A 104 1.55 0.29 20.24
N GLN A 105 2.50 0.26 19.29
CA GLN A 105 3.90 0.56 19.60
C GLN A 105 4.16 2.02 20.00
N ARG A 106 3.34 2.97 19.54
CA ARG A 106 3.48 4.40 19.92
C ARG A 106 2.94 4.76 21.30
N ARG A 107 2.27 3.82 22.00
CA ARG A 107 1.67 4.04 23.32
C ARG A 107 2.49 3.42 24.47
N SER A 108 3.66 2.83 24.19
CA SER A 108 4.59 2.28 25.19
C SER A 108 5.82 3.15 25.35
#